data_AF-A0A954WDV5-F1
#
_entry.id   AF-A0A954WDV5-F1
#
_cell.length_a   1.000
_cell.length_b   1.000
_cell.length_c   1.000
_cell.angle_alpha   90.00
_cell.angle_beta   90.00
_cell.angle_gamma   90.00
#
_symmetry.space_group_name_H-M   'P 1'
#
loop_
_entity.id
_entity.type
_entity.pdbx_description
1 polymer ?
#
loop_
_entity_poly.entity_id
_entity_poly.type
_entity_poly.pdbx_seq_one_letter_code
_entity_poly.pdbx_strand_id
1 'polypeptide(L)'
;MHRDDYAGATSCQRCHPQNYDKWLRHPHSRMNALAVEKNVLGRFDQSQSIGYRGGRAEFYRDGDEFRMRLTRDETTIVYHIRETIGSRFFQYYIGRMINGPYPATHPYFQVNHVLPFGYWLSRETWVPVVHVGRELPDNEREDPFAPPLVPTPGLNFTPYASNCNMCHTTFPMGDELTRKPHQVAKHAPFVLHWSMAAYFQSQHPDMWGNLGNPEDVPTESIDYIPLRLMEHEGAEHAVAMGIACEACHLGSREHVANPRVPPDFHPHSPFLFVETNHDELQLGRNHQNVNWACGRCHTGERPTFAAGMSTWNSVEYSDAMLGSCYSEMTCVTCHNPHEAMGTQWARTRDEDNALCTQCHKQFGTAEAIRQHTHHDVDSEGASCMNCHMPRINEGLEAVVRTHMIYSPTNASMIESNHPNACNLCHTDRSIDWTTEHLTQWYG
;
A
#
# COMPACT_ATOMS: atom_id res chain seq x y z
N MET A 1 -20.37 4.91 9.63
CA MET A 1 -18.90 5.00 9.69
C MET A 1 -18.42 6.38 9.30
N HIS A 2 -18.67 7.35 10.18
CA HIS A 2 -18.18 8.72 10.16
C HIS A 2 -17.06 8.89 11.20
N ARG A 3 -16.44 10.07 11.27
CA ARG A 3 -15.33 10.36 12.21
C ARG A 3 -15.68 10.00 13.66
N ASP A 4 -16.90 10.27 14.09
CA ASP A 4 -17.34 9.96 15.45
C ASP A 4 -17.56 8.47 15.73
N ASP A 5 -17.45 7.57 14.75
CA ASP A 5 -17.47 6.12 14.98
C ASP A 5 -16.09 5.59 15.38
N TYR A 6 -15.03 6.41 15.27
CA TYR A 6 -13.65 6.02 15.54
C TYR A 6 -13.26 6.39 16.97
N ALA A 7 -12.69 5.46 17.72
CA ALA A 7 -12.23 5.65 19.09
C ALA A 7 -10.77 6.14 19.17
N GLY A 8 -10.01 6.02 18.08
CA GLY A 8 -8.59 6.31 18.02
C GLY A 8 -7.75 5.15 18.56
N ALA A 9 -6.59 4.91 17.93
CA ALA A 9 -5.76 3.73 18.19
C ALA A 9 -5.34 3.56 19.67
N THR A 10 -5.12 4.66 20.40
CA THR A 10 -4.71 4.62 21.82
C THR A 10 -5.78 3.97 22.71
N SER A 11 -7.07 4.07 22.34
CA SER A 11 -8.15 3.43 23.09
C SER A 11 -8.04 1.90 23.11
N CYS A 12 -7.47 1.32 22.04
CA CYS A 12 -7.28 -0.11 21.88
C CYS A 12 -6.20 -0.67 22.85
N GLN A 13 -5.21 0.14 23.23
CA GLN A 13 -4.05 -0.28 24.04
C GLN A 13 -4.47 -0.90 25.38
N ARG A 14 -5.50 -0.35 26.03
CA ARG A 14 -5.96 -0.80 27.35
C ARG A 14 -6.39 -2.27 27.36
N CYS A 15 -7.10 -2.71 26.32
CA CYS A 15 -7.63 -4.08 26.22
C CYS A 15 -6.73 -5.00 25.39
N HIS A 16 -5.95 -4.44 24.46
CA HIS A 16 -5.08 -5.18 23.54
C HIS A 16 -3.62 -4.69 23.57
N PRO A 17 -2.95 -4.68 24.75
CA PRO A 17 -1.61 -4.08 24.88
C PRO A 17 -0.58 -4.76 23.98
N GLN A 18 -0.65 -6.09 23.83
CA GLN A 18 0.29 -6.84 22.99
C GLN A 18 0.17 -6.49 21.50
N ASN A 19 -1.06 -6.41 20.98
CA ASN A 19 -1.29 -6.05 19.58
C ASN A 19 -0.91 -4.58 19.34
N TYR A 20 -1.25 -3.70 20.28
CA TYR A 20 -0.91 -2.28 20.19
C TYR A 20 0.62 -2.07 20.16
N ASP A 21 1.36 -2.72 21.07
CA ASP A 21 2.82 -2.60 21.13
C ASP A 21 3.51 -3.15 19.88
N LYS A 22 2.99 -4.24 19.30
CA LYS A 22 3.49 -4.78 18.02
C LYS A 22 3.15 -3.83 16.87
N TRP A 23 1.90 -3.35 16.78
CA TRP A 23 1.44 -2.42 15.75
C TRP A 23 2.24 -1.11 15.78
N LEU A 24 2.56 -0.56 16.95
CA LEU A 24 3.33 0.69 17.09
C LEU A 24 4.75 0.62 16.50
N ARG A 25 5.27 -0.60 16.34
CA ARG A 25 6.55 -0.91 15.67
C ARG A 25 6.35 -1.44 14.24
N HIS A 26 5.11 -1.68 13.83
CA HIS A 26 4.76 -2.13 12.50
C HIS A 26 4.81 -0.97 11.50
N PRO A 27 5.34 -1.16 10.28
CA PRO A 27 5.40 -0.12 9.24
C PRO A 27 4.07 0.59 8.99
N HIS A 28 2.94 -0.12 9.01
CA HIS A 28 1.57 0.45 8.93
C HIS A 28 1.34 1.64 9.86
N SER A 29 1.73 1.56 11.13
CA SER A 29 1.53 2.66 12.10
C SER A 29 2.29 3.94 11.72
N ARG A 30 3.31 3.83 10.86
CA ARG A 30 4.20 4.92 10.44
C ARG A 30 4.35 4.99 8.93
N MET A 31 3.34 4.53 8.17
CA MET A 31 3.31 4.78 6.73
C MET A 31 3.18 6.26 6.43
N ASN A 32 2.58 7.01 7.35
CA ASN A 32 2.60 8.46 7.38
C ASN A 32 2.67 8.96 8.81
N ALA A 33 3.42 10.05 9.04
CA ALA A 33 3.54 10.67 10.35
C ALA A 33 4.01 12.11 10.20
N LEU A 34 3.69 12.98 11.16
CA LEU A 34 4.26 14.32 11.24
C LEU A 34 5.78 14.26 11.38
N ALA A 35 6.49 15.17 10.70
CA ALA A 35 7.94 15.29 10.75
C ALA A 35 8.38 15.95 12.07
N VAL A 36 8.42 15.14 13.11
CA VAL A 36 8.98 15.48 14.43
C VAL A 36 10.13 14.53 14.73
N GLU A 37 11.02 14.90 15.66
CA GLU A 37 12.24 14.15 15.97
C GLU A 37 12.04 12.64 16.15
N LYS A 38 10.97 12.21 16.82
CA LYS A 38 10.67 10.79 17.04
C LYS A 38 10.29 9.99 15.77
N ASN A 39 9.89 10.66 14.69
CA ASN A 39 9.37 10.05 13.47
C ASN A 39 10.34 10.13 12.29
N VAL A 40 11.30 11.05 12.34
CA VAL A 40 12.32 11.23 11.30
C VAL A 40 13.48 10.28 11.55
N LEU A 41 13.72 9.38 10.59
CA LEU A 41 14.76 8.36 10.64
C LEU A 41 16.01 8.76 9.83
N GLY A 42 15.89 9.70 8.89
CA GLY A 42 17.02 10.24 8.15
C GLY A 42 17.90 11.22 8.94
N ARG A 43 19.14 11.42 8.48
CA ARG A 43 20.15 12.27 9.15
C ARG A 43 20.06 13.73 8.71
N PHE A 44 19.35 14.56 9.48
CA PHE A 44 19.20 16.02 9.25
C PHE A 44 20.22 16.86 10.05
N ASP A 45 21.44 16.37 10.19
CA ASP A 45 22.54 17.01 10.95
C ASP A 45 23.62 17.62 10.04
N GLN A 46 23.35 17.70 8.73
CA GLN A 46 24.30 18.13 7.68
C GLN A 46 25.58 17.27 7.58
N SER A 47 25.64 16.11 8.23
CA SER A 47 26.77 15.18 8.09
C SER A 47 26.85 14.54 6.71
N GLN A 48 25.71 14.51 5.99
CA GLN A 48 25.59 13.91 4.68
C GLN A 48 24.85 14.84 3.69
N SER A 49 25.14 14.61 2.43
CA SER A 49 24.56 15.31 1.28
C SER A 49 24.59 14.39 0.08
N ILE A 50 23.75 14.62 -0.92
CA ILE A 50 23.80 13.89 -2.19
C ILE A 50 24.09 14.85 -3.34
N GLY A 51 25.04 14.48 -4.20
CA GLY A 51 25.22 15.09 -5.51
C GLY A 51 24.33 14.37 -6.54
N TYR A 52 23.56 15.12 -7.31
CA TYR A 52 22.64 14.54 -8.31
C TYR A 52 22.47 15.51 -9.48
N ARG A 53 22.60 15.04 -10.72
CA ARG A 53 22.46 15.86 -11.95
C ARG A 53 23.17 17.23 -11.89
N GLY A 54 24.40 17.24 -11.38
CA GLY A 54 25.23 18.45 -11.24
C GLY A 54 24.83 19.39 -10.09
N GLY A 55 23.74 19.13 -9.38
CA GLY A 55 23.36 19.84 -8.17
C GLY A 55 23.70 19.09 -6.89
N ARG A 56 23.46 19.73 -5.76
CA ARG A 56 23.71 19.22 -4.40
C ARG A 56 22.45 19.37 -3.54
N ALA A 57 22.05 18.29 -2.88
CA ALA A 57 20.98 18.31 -1.88
C ALA A 57 21.56 18.14 -0.47
N GLU A 58 21.12 18.99 0.44
CA GLU A 58 21.53 19.05 1.84
C GLU A 58 20.31 19.03 2.77
N PHE A 59 20.46 18.35 3.91
CA PHE A 59 19.36 18.04 4.82
C PHE A 59 19.73 18.50 6.22
N TYR A 60 18.90 19.36 6.81
CA TYR A 60 19.24 20.01 8.08
C TYR A 60 18.01 20.33 8.93
N ARG A 61 18.24 20.57 10.22
CA ARG A 61 17.24 21.12 11.14
C ARG A 61 17.35 22.64 11.23
N ASP A 62 16.20 23.29 11.31
CA ASP A 62 16.06 24.73 11.56
C ASP A 62 15.15 24.89 12.78
N GLY A 63 15.77 24.90 13.97
CA GLY A 63 15.05 24.67 15.22
C GLY A 63 14.45 23.25 15.28
N ASP A 64 13.13 23.18 15.47
CA ASP A 64 12.38 21.92 15.50
C ASP A 64 11.90 21.47 14.11
N GLU A 65 12.09 22.30 13.08
CA GLU A 65 11.65 22.00 11.71
C GLU A 65 12.74 21.32 10.89
N PHE A 66 12.32 20.50 9.92
CA PHE A 66 13.21 19.78 9.01
C PHE A 66 13.23 20.45 7.63
N ARG A 67 14.43 20.57 7.05
CA ARG A 67 14.67 21.27 5.79
C ARG A 67 15.43 20.40 4.80
N MET A 68 15.08 20.55 3.53
CA MET A 68 15.82 20.05 2.38
C MET A 68 16.20 21.24 1.50
N ARG A 69 17.49 21.46 1.28
CA ARG A 69 18.01 22.51 0.40
C ARG A 69 18.65 21.89 -0.82
N LEU A 70 18.27 22.37 -1.99
CA LEU A 70 18.83 21.99 -3.28
C LEU A 70 19.57 23.19 -3.87
N THR A 71 20.83 22.99 -4.25
CA THR A 71 21.66 24.02 -4.89
C THR A 71 22.22 23.52 -6.21
N ARG A 72 22.10 24.34 -7.26
CA ARG A 72 22.78 24.14 -8.54
C ARG A 72 22.96 25.49 -9.22
N ASP A 73 24.19 25.82 -9.58
CA ASP A 73 24.56 27.13 -10.10
C ASP A 73 24.04 28.26 -9.19
N GLU A 74 23.27 29.21 -9.73
CA GLU A 74 22.65 30.31 -8.97
C GLU A 74 21.31 29.91 -8.32
N THR A 75 20.79 28.72 -8.63
CA THR A 75 19.49 28.25 -8.12
C THR A 75 19.64 27.67 -6.72
N THR A 76 18.85 28.20 -5.78
CA THR A 76 18.67 27.61 -4.45
C THR A 76 17.20 27.40 -4.17
N ILE A 77 16.81 26.14 -3.93
CA ILE A 77 15.46 25.75 -3.53
C ILE A 77 15.52 25.23 -2.09
N VAL A 78 14.57 25.63 -1.24
CA VAL A 78 14.44 25.12 0.12
C VAL A 78 13.02 24.63 0.33
N TYR A 79 12.88 23.41 0.84
CA TYR A 79 11.62 22.83 1.25
C TYR A 79 11.52 22.75 2.78
N HIS A 80 10.34 23.04 3.32
CA HIS A 80 9.95 22.65 4.67
C HIS A 80 9.32 21.26 4.61
N ILE A 81 9.90 20.31 5.32
CA ILE A 81 9.37 18.96 5.51
C ILE A 81 8.36 18.96 6.66
N ARG A 82 7.13 18.55 6.39
CA ARG A 82 6.04 18.52 7.36
C ARG A 82 5.65 17.11 7.77
N GLU A 83 5.88 16.13 6.89
CA GLU A 83 5.53 14.73 7.16
C GLU A 83 6.57 13.76 6.59
N THR A 84 6.55 12.54 7.10
CA THR A 84 7.33 11.41 6.61
C THR A 84 6.41 10.37 5.99
N ILE A 85 6.90 9.64 5.01
CA ILE A 85 6.23 8.48 4.40
C ILE A 85 7.21 7.30 4.35
N GLY A 86 6.78 6.16 4.89
CA GLY A 86 7.61 4.95 4.99
C GLY A 86 8.54 4.91 6.21
N SER A 87 8.85 3.69 6.66
CA SER A 87 9.62 3.41 7.88
C SER A 87 10.38 2.08 7.89
N ARG A 88 10.39 1.34 6.77
CA ARG A 88 10.96 -0.02 6.68
C ARG A 88 12.22 -0.08 5.82
N PHE A 89 12.12 0.35 4.57
CA PHE A 89 13.24 0.31 3.60
C PHE A 89 13.72 1.72 3.27
N PHE A 90 12.77 2.57 2.87
CA PHE A 90 12.98 3.98 2.64
C PHE A 90 12.09 4.81 3.57
N GLN A 91 12.57 6.00 3.90
CA GLN A 91 11.72 7.08 4.38
C GLN A 91 11.81 8.23 3.38
N TYR A 92 10.67 8.57 2.78
CA TYR A 92 10.55 9.80 1.99
C TYR A 92 9.87 10.88 2.81
N TYR A 93 9.89 12.09 2.27
CA TYR A 93 9.50 13.29 2.98
C TYR A 93 8.45 14.04 2.17
N ILE A 94 7.48 14.59 2.88
CA ILE A 94 6.40 15.38 2.32
C ILE A 94 6.57 16.81 2.82
N GLY A 95 6.41 17.78 1.93
CA GLY A 95 6.60 19.17 2.29
C GLY A 95 6.22 20.13 1.18
N ARG A 96 6.58 21.39 1.40
CA ARG A 96 6.37 22.48 0.44
C ARG A 96 7.60 23.36 0.34
N MET A 97 7.75 23.98 -0.82
CA MET A 97 8.78 24.97 -1.07
C MET A 97 8.56 26.20 -0.18
N ILE A 98 9.63 26.72 0.39
CA ILE A 98 9.63 27.96 1.18
C ILE A 98 10.61 29.00 0.60
N ASN A 99 11.51 28.56 -0.28
CA ASN A 99 12.38 29.42 -1.07
C ASN A 99 12.63 28.75 -2.43
N GLY A 100 12.63 29.53 -3.51
CA GLY A 100 12.87 29.02 -4.86
C GLY A 100 12.53 30.07 -5.93
N PRO A 101 12.60 29.71 -7.21
CA PRO A 101 12.52 30.66 -8.32
C PRO A 101 11.09 31.11 -8.69
N TYR A 102 10.05 30.60 -8.01
CA TYR A 102 8.65 30.89 -8.34
C TYR A 102 7.98 31.84 -7.34
N PRO A 103 6.90 32.54 -7.75
CA PRO A 103 6.08 33.28 -6.81
C PRO A 103 5.43 32.36 -5.77
N ALA A 104 5.09 32.92 -4.61
CA ALA A 104 4.45 32.19 -3.53
C ALA A 104 3.13 31.50 -3.94
N THR A 105 2.44 31.99 -4.97
CA THR A 105 1.20 31.37 -5.49
C THR A 105 1.43 30.08 -6.27
N HIS A 106 2.67 29.72 -6.60
CA HIS A 106 2.98 28.52 -7.35
C HIS A 106 2.66 27.25 -6.55
N PRO A 107 2.15 26.16 -7.16
CA PRO A 107 1.73 24.94 -6.43
C PRO A 107 2.78 24.36 -5.49
N TYR A 108 4.08 24.38 -5.85
CA TYR A 108 5.17 23.96 -4.97
C TYR A 108 5.21 24.67 -3.60
N PHE A 109 4.74 25.92 -3.51
CA PHE A 109 4.65 26.68 -2.25
C PHE A 109 3.33 26.45 -1.51
N GLN A 110 2.30 25.99 -2.21
CA GLN A 110 0.94 25.92 -1.68
C GLN A 110 0.57 24.52 -1.17
N VAL A 111 1.04 23.47 -1.83
CA VAL A 111 0.57 22.10 -1.61
C VAL A 111 1.70 21.21 -1.10
N ASN A 112 1.40 20.40 -0.08
CA ASN A 112 2.29 19.37 0.40
C ASN A 112 2.43 18.26 -0.64
N HIS A 113 3.66 17.97 -1.05
CA HIS A 113 3.96 16.97 -2.06
C HIS A 113 5.19 16.16 -1.66
N VAL A 114 5.33 15.00 -2.29
CA VAL A 114 6.52 14.14 -2.13
C VAL A 114 7.75 14.90 -2.64
N LEU A 115 8.73 15.07 -1.74
CA LEU A 115 9.97 15.76 -2.05
C LEU A 115 10.94 14.86 -2.82
N PRO A 116 11.86 15.43 -3.62
CA PRO A 116 12.63 14.67 -4.60
C PRO A 116 13.67 13.71 -4.03
N PHE A 117 14.03 13.83 -2.76
CA PHE A 117 15.04 12.99 -2.11
C PHE A 117 14.48 12.29 -0.86
N GLY A 118 14.91 11.05 -0.70
CA GLY A 118 14.57 10.14 0.36
C GLY A 118 15.79 9.64 1.12
N TYR A 119 15.56 8.89 2.19
CA TYR A 119 16.60 8.24 2.96
C TYR A 119 16.46 6.72 2.89
N TRP A 120 17.53 6.05 2.44
CA TRP A 120 17.62 4.60 2.43
C TRP A 120 18.10 4.12 3.80
N LEU A 121 17.19 3.50 4.56
CA LEU A 121 17.39 3.20 5.97
C LEU A 121 18.52 2.19 6.20
N SER A 122 18.53 1.08 5.45
CA SER A 122 19.55 0.03 5.62
C SER A 122 20.95 0.42 5.12
N ARG A 123 21.02 1.41 4.23
CA ARG A 123 22.28 1.94 3.67
C ARG A 123 22.75 3.22 4.34
N GLU A 124 21.93 3.78 5.22
CA GLU A 124 22.18 5.07 5.89
C GLU A 124 22.62 6.18 4.93
N THR A 125 21.92 6.31 3.80
CA THR A 125 22.28 7.28 2.76
C THR A 125 21.06 7.95 2.13
N TRP A 126 21.24 9.19 1.69
CA TRP A 126 20.29 9.91 0.87
C TRP A 126 20.25 9.34 -0.55
N VAL A 127 19.06 9.29 -1.14
CA VAL A 127 18.81 8.80 -2.50
C VAL A 127 17.74 9.64 -3.19
N PRO A 128 17.72 9.73 -4.54
CA PRO A 128 16.55 10.21 -5.26
C PRO A 128 15.33 9.33 -4.93
N VAL A 129 14.14 9.93 -4.86
CA VAL A 129 12.90 9.16 -4.66
C VAL A 129 12.66 8.22 -5.85
N VAL A 130 12.31 6.98 -5.52
CA VAL A 130 11.89 5.93 -6.46
C VAL A 130 10.59 5.28 -5.97
N HIS A 131 9.84 4.67 -6.88
CA HIS A 131 8.59 3.94 -6.67
C HIS A 131 7.43 4.74 -6.07
N VAL A 132 7.40 6.06 -6.29
CA VAL A 132 6.28 6.94 -5.88
C VAL A 132 5.36 7.29 -7.05
N GLY A 133 5.91 7.37 -8.26
CA GLY A 133 5.18 7.68 -9.48
C GLY A 133 5.47 6.66 -10.58
N ARG A 134 5.27 7.08 -11.83
CA ARG A 134 5.73 6.31 -12.98
C ARG A 134 7.25 6.24 -12.96
N GLU A 135 7.80 5.04 -12.94
CA GLU A 135 9.25 4.88 -13.14
C GLU A 135 9.63 5.19 -14.58
N LEU A 136 10.69 5.99 -14.69
CA LEU A 136 11.29 6.42 -15.95
C LEU A 136 12.80 6.19 -15.88
N PRO A 137 13.46 5.98 -17.03
CA PRO A 137 14.93 6.00 -17.12
C PRO A 137 15.52 7.25 -16.46
N ASP A 138 16.71 7.15 -15.86
CA ASP A 138 17.31 8.24 -15.07
C ASP A 138 17.45 9.56 -15.85
N ASN A 139 17.68 9.50 -17.17
CA ASN A 139 17.78 10.67 -18.03
C ASN A 139 16.42 11.32 -18.34
N GLU A 140 15.32 10.60 -18.18
CA GLU A 140 13.93 11.02 -18.40
C GLU A 140 13.22 11.43 -17.10
N ARG A 141 13.81 11.12 -15.93
CA ARG A 141 13.30 11.60 -14.64
C ARG A 141 13.35 13.13 -14.57
N GLU A 142 12.37 13.69 -13.85
CA GLU A 142 12.28 15.12 -13.58
C GLU A 142 13.58 15.64 -12.96
N ASP A 143 13.94 16.88 -13.29
CA ASP A 143 15.10 17.52 -12.69
C ASP A 143 14.72 18.22 -11.37
N PRO A 144 15.14 17.70 -10.20
CA PRO A 144 14.73 18.29 -8.93
C PRO A 144 15.32 19.68 -8.70
N PHE A 145 16.34 20.09 -9.46
CA PHE A 145 16.96 21.42 -9.37
C PHE A 145 16.38 22.42 -10.38
N ALA A 146 15.54 21.96 -11.31
CA ALA A 146 14.84 22.80 -12.27
C ALA A 146 13.39 22.32 -12.45
N PRO A 147 12.56 22.38 -11.38
CA PRO A 147 11.16 22.02 -11.47
C PRO A 147 10.42 22.72 -12.63
N PRO A 148 9.30 22.18 -13.12
CA PRO A 148 8.52 22.80 -14.18
C PRO A 148 7.76 24.02 -13.65
N LEU A 149 7.55 25.00 -14.54
CA LEU A 149 6.66 26.16 -14.27
C LEU A 149 5.18 25.73 -14.12
N VAL A 150 4.79 24.63 -14.75
CA VAL A 150 3.45 24.07 -14.63
C VAL A 150 3.59 22.61 -14.20
N PRO A 151 3.48 22.32 -12.89
CA PRO A 151 3.58 20.96 -12.39
C PRO A 151 2.39 20.12 -12.86
N THR A 152 2.67 18.86 -13.19
CA THR A 152 1.68 17.86 -13.59
C THR A 152 1.52 16.82 -12.48
N PRO A 153 0.34 16.77 -11.80
CA PRO A 153 0.07 15.79 -10.75
C PRO A 153 0.34 14.35 -11.18
N GLY A 154 1.05 13.59 -10.34
CA GLY A 154 1.40 12.18 -10.58
C GLY A 154 2.56 11.94 -11.54
N LEU A 155 3.12 12.98 -12.16
CA LEU A 155 4.29 12.89 -13.04
C LEU A 155 5.54 13.52 -12.41
N ASN A 156 5.53 14.83 -12.22
CA ASN A 156 6.64 15.60 -11.64
C ASN A 156 6.24 16.38 -10.37
N PHE A 157 5.01 16.16 -9.92
CA PHE A 157 4.46 16.73 -8.72
C PHE A 157 3.47 15.74 -8.13
N THR A 158 3.71 15.27 -6.91
CA THR A 158 2.84 14.26 -6.30
C THR A 158 2.28 14.81 -4.99
N PRO A 159 1.13 15.52 -5.04
CA PRO A 159 0.45 15.96 -3.83
C PRO A 159 0.15 14.78 -2.90
N TYR A 160 0.53 14.90 -1.64
CA TYR A 160 0.31 13.80 -0.69
C TYR A 160 -1.18 13.52 -0.49
N ALA A 161 -1.97 14.60 -0.39
CA ALA A 161 -3.39 14.55 -0.13
C ALA A 161 -4.19 13.80 -1.19
N SER A 162 -3.82 13.81 -2.47
CA SER A 162 -4.62 13.18 -3.55
C SER A 162 -4.01 11.88 -4.10
N ASN A 163 -2.73 11.61 -3.80
CA ASN A 163 -2.00 10.46 -4.33
C ASN A 163 -1.59 9.41 -3.29
N CYS A 164 -1.37 9.79 -2.02
CA CYS A 164 -0.67 8.91 -1.07
C CYS A 164 -1.51 8.58 0.17
N ASN A 165 -2.20 9.56 0.75
CA ASN A 165 -2.89 9.42 2.04
C ASN A 165 -4.05 8.41 2.02
N MET A 166 -4.55 8.03 0.84
CA MET A 166 -5.54 6.97 0.66
C MET A 166 -5.04 5.60 1.14
N CYS A 167 -3.76 5.30 0.93
CA CYS A 167 -3.15 4.03 1.36
C CYS A 167 -2.28 4.17 2.61
N HIS A 168 -1.92 5.41 2.98
CA HIS A 168 -0.93 5.67 4.02
C HIS A 168 -1.49 6.44 5.23
N THR A 169 -2.74 6.87 5.20
CA THR A 169 -3.41 7.61 6.28
C THR A 169 -4.79 7.01 6.52
N THR A 170 -5.29 7.04 7.76
CA THR A 170 -6.61 6.49 8.09
C THR A 170 -7.66 7.59 8.07
N PHE A 171 -8.57 7.55 7.11
CA PHE A 171 -9.76 8.41 7.06
C PHE A 171 -11.03 7.64 7.47
N PRO A 172 -12.12 8.35 7.82
CA PRO A 172 -13.43 7.72 7.97
C PRO A 172 -13.85 7.01 6.68
N MET A 173 -14.37 5.80 6.78
CA MET A 173 -14.78 5.03 5.59
C MET A 173 -15.87 5.73 4.76
N GLY A 174 -16.78 6.48 5.39
CA GLY A 174 -17.77 7.28 4.64
C GLY A 174 -17.13 8.34 3.73
N ASP A 175 -16.01 8.92 4.16
CA ASP A 175 -15.24 9.85 3.34
C ASP A 175 -14.56 9.09 2.20
N GLU A 176 -13.92 7.95 2.48
CA GLU A 176 -13.25 7.12 1.46
C GLU A 176 -14.21 6.61 0.37
N LEU A 177 -15.45 6.25 0.74
CA LEU A 177 -16.51 5.86 -0.21
C LEU A 177 -16.85 6.96 -1.21
N THR A 178 -16.57 8.23 -0.88
CA THR A 178 -16.78 9.38 -1.78
C THR A 178 -15.49 9.83 -2.45
N ARG A 179 -14.39 9.79 -1.70
CA ARG A 179 -13.10 10.32 -2.10
C ARG A 179 -12.44 9.43 -3.14
N LYS A 180 -12.53 8.10 -2.99
CA LYS A 180 -11.89 7.11 -3.88
C LYS A 180 -12.79 5.87 -4.07
N PRO A 181 -14.03 6.04 -4.56
CA PRO A 181 -15.03 4.97 -4.66
C PRO A 181 -14.51 3.75 -5.43
N HIS A 182 -13.77 3.97 -6.53
CA HIS A 182 -13.20 2.88 -7.32
C HIS A 182 -12.22 2.02 -6.54
N GLN A 183 -11.39 2.60 -5.66
CA GLN A 183 -10.43 1.82 -4.89
C GLN A 183 -11.12 0.99 -3.80
N VAL A 184 -12.14 1.56 -3.16
CA VAL A 184 -12.97 0.84 -2.17
C VAL A 184 -13.77 -0.28 -2.83
N ALA A 185 -14.31 -0.03 -4.03
CA ALA A 185 -15.20 -0.95 -4.74
C ALA A 185 -14.50 -2.01 -5.59
N LYS A 186 -13.27 -1.77 -6.09
CA LYS A 186 -12.57 -2.64 -7.07
C LYS A 186 -12.59 -4.13 -6.70
N HIS A 187 -12.49 -4.39 -5.40
CA HIS A 187 -12.41 -5.74 -4.83
C HIS A 187 -13.42 -5.96 -3.70
N ALA A 188 -14.47 -5.15 -3.65
CA ALA A 188 -15.52 -5.30 -2.65
C ALA A 188 -16.22 -6.65 -2.83
N PRO A 189 -16.49 -7.40 -1.74
CA PRO A 189 -17.15 -8.69 -1.85
C PRO A 189 -18.64 -8.58 -2.21
N PHE A 190 -19.19 -7.36 -2.16
CA PHE A 190 -20.59 -7.05 -2.47
C PHE A 190 -20.69 -5.76 -3.28
N VAL A 191 -21.81 -5.59 -3.99
CA VAL A 191 -22.14 -4.30 -4.62
C VAL A 191 -22.56 -3.32 -3.53
N LEU A 192 -21.89 -2.17 -3.50
CA LEU A 192 -22.08 -1.11 -2.53
C LEU A 192 -22.85 0.06 -3.16
N HIS A 193 -23.97 0.46 -2.54
CA HIS A 193 -24.79 1.60 -2.94
C HIS A 193 -24.66 2.70 -1.89
N TRP A 194 -23.96 3.77 -2.28
CA TRP A 194 -23.60 4.85 -1.36
C TRP A 194 -24.45 6.10 -1.59
N SER A 195 -25.21 6.50 -0.58
CA SER A 195 -25.93 7.78 -0.58
C SER A 195 -24.99 8.91 -0.16
N MET A 196 -24.19 9.39 -1.12
CA MET A 196 -23.27 10.50 -0.91
C MET A 196 -24.00 11.74 -0.37
N ALA A 197 -25.10 12.13 -1.01
CA ALA A 197 -25.82 13.35 -0.65
C ALA A 197 -26.33 13.36 0.80
N ALA A 198 -26.96 12.26 1.25
CA ALA A 198 -27.44 12.14 2.62
C ALA A 198 -26.29 12.11 3.64
N TYR A 199 -25.19 11.42 3.31
CA TYR A 199 -24.00 11.43 4.16
C TYR A 199 -23.41 12.84 4.30
N PHE A 200 -23.23 13.57 3.20
CA PHE A 200 -22.64 14.91 3.24
C PHE A 200 -23.53 15.94 3.94
N GLN A 201 -24.84 15.87 3.74
CA GLN A 201 -25.78 16.69 4.49
C GLN A 201 -25.65 16.47 6.01
N SER A 202 -25.43 15.23 6.43
CA SER A 202 -25.34 14.87 7.83
C SER A 202 -23.96 15.09 8.46
N GLN A 203 -22.89 14.83 7.72
CA GLN A 203 -21.53 14.68 8.28
C GLN A 203 -20.55 15.76 7.82
N HIS A 204 -20.86 16.46 6.72
CA HIS A 204 -20.06 17.56 6.16
C HIS A 204 -20.96 18.75 5.78
N PRO A 205 -21.70 19.33 6.74
CA PRO A 205 -22.64 20.42 6.47
C PRO A 205 -21.94 21.68 5.94
N ASP A 206 -20.64 21.85 6.17
CA ASP A 206 -19.80 22.90 5.60
C ASP A 206 -19.63 22.78 4.08
N MET A 207 -19.66 21.56 3.55
CA MET A 207 -19.68 21.29 2.11
C MET A 207 -21.12 21.27 1.59
N TRP A 208 -22.04 20.61 2.29
CA TRP A 208 -23.40 20.45 1.77
C TRP A 208 -24.30 21.70 1.89
N GLY A 209 -24.12 22.50 2.95
CA GLY A 209 -25.18 23.30 3.58
C GLY A 209 -25.96 24.28 2.72
N ASN A 210 -25.43 24.72 1.57
CA ASN A 210 -26.11 25.67 0.68
C ASN A 210 -26.84 25.00 -0.49
N LEU A 211 -26.72 23.68 -0.64
CA LEU A 211 -27.29 22.94 -1.78
C LEU A 211 -28.77 22.60 -1.57
N GLY A 212 -29.24 22.53 -0.32
CA GLY A 212 -30.63 22.20 -0.01
C GLY A 212 -30.87 20.68 0.11
N ASN A 213 -32.02 20.22 -0.39
CA ASN A 213 -32.45 18.83 -0.28
C ASN A 213 -31.74 17.95 -1.33
N PRO A 214 -31.07 16.84 -0.94
CA PRO A 214 -30.46 15.85 -1.84
C PRO A 214 -31.23 15.49 -3.11
N GLU A 215 -32.56 15.38 -3.04
CA GLU A 215 -33.40 14.97 -4.16
C GLU A 215 -33.55 16.07 -5.24
N ASP A 216 -33.30 17.32 -4.86
CA ASP A 216 -33.53 18.51 -5.69
C ASP A 216 -32.21 19.10 -6.24
N VAL A 217 -31.06 18.52 -5.90
CA VAL A 217 -29.73 19.03 -6.25
C VAL A 217 -29.25 18.46 -7.59
N PRO A 218 -28.97 19.31 -8.60
CA PRO A 218 -28.36 18.85 -9.84
C PRO A 218 -26.97 18.26 -9.62
N THR A 219 -26.59 17.23 -10.38
CA THR A 219 -25.30 16.55 -10.24
C THR A 219 -24.11 17.51 -10.40
N GLU A 220 -24.19 18.46 -11.32
CA GLU A 220 -23.14 19.47 -11.50
C GLU A 220 -22.90 20.34 -10.26
N SER A 221 -23.88 20.43 -9.35
CA SER A 221 -23.77 21.20 -8.12
C SER A 221 -22.99 20.46 -7.02
N ILE A 222 -22.70 19.16 -7.21
CA ILE A 222 -21.99 18.30 -6.24
C ILE A 222 -20.66 17.76 -6.77
N ASP A 223 -20.32 17.99 -8.04
CA ASP A 223 -19.07 17.50 -8.66
C ASP A 223 -17.80 17.96 -7.93
N TYR A 224 -17.86 19.11 -7.24
CA TYR A 224 -16.73 19.62 -6.48
C TYR A 224 -16.47 18.85 -5.18
N ILE A 225 -17.46 18.13 -4.63
CA ILE A 225 -17.36 17.48 -3.32
C ILE A 225 -16.27 16.39 -3.32
N PRO A 226 -16.27 15.41 -4.26
CA PRO A 226 -15.18 14.44 -4.35
C PRO A 226 -13.81 15.10 -4.54
N LEU A 227 -13.71 16.16 -5.35
CA LEU A 227 -12.46 16.88 -5.61
C LEU A 227 -11.93 17.56 -4.35
N ARG A 228 -12.79 18.24 -3.59
CA ARG A 228 -12.45 18.88 -2.31
C ARG A 228 -11.98 17.86 -1.27
N LEU A 229 -12.69 16.73 -1.15
CA LEU A 229 -12.26 15.66 -0.25
C LEU A 229 -10.91 15.10 -0.65
N MET A 230 -10.64 14.93 -1.95
CA MET A 230 -9.34 14.45 -2.44
C MET A 230 -8.19 15.38 -2.03
N GLU A 231 -8.46 16.64 -1.70
CA GLU A 231 -7.46 17.61 -1.23
C GLU A 231 -7.31 17.65 0.30
N HIS A 232 -8.11 16.91 1.05
CA HIS A 232 -8.01 16.86 2.51
C HIS A 232 -6.64 16.35 2.97
N GLU A 233 -5.94 17.21 3.71
CA GLU A 233 -4.66 16.87 4.33
C GLU A 233 -4.88 15.95 5.54
N GLY A 234 -4.04 14.91 5.63
CA GLY A 234 -4.15 13.89 6.67
C GLY A 234 -4.08 14.48 8.08
N ALA A 235 -3.14 15.41 8.30
CA ALA A 235 -2.92 16.03 9.60
C ALA A 235 -4.14 16.76 10.18
N GLU A 236 -5.09 17.17 9.33
CA GLU A 236 -6.25 17.98 9.71
C GLU A 236 -7.55 17.15 9.71
N HIS A 237 -7.71 16.31 8.69
CA HIS A 237 -8.98 15.65 8.41
C HIS A 237 -9.01 14.15 8.73
N ALA A 238 -7.86 13.50 8.84
CA ALA A 238 -7.81 12.07 9.13
C ALA A 238 -8.25 11.73 10.58
N VAL A 239 -8.65 10.48 10.80
CA VAL A 239 -8.83 9.95 12.17
C VAL A 239 -7.48 9.61 12.80
N ALA A 240 -6.51 9.22 11.98
CA ALA A 240 -5.14 8.94 12.41
C ALA A 240 -4.15 9.08 11.25
N MET A 241 -2.95 9.59 11.56
CA MET A 241 -1.79 9.48 10.69
C MET A 241 -1.32 8.01 10.65
N GLY A 242 -0.93 7.52 9.47
CA GLY A 242 -0.62 6.10 9.28
C GLY A 242 -1.87 5.22 9.15
N ILE A 243 -1.65 3.91 9.07
CA ILE A 243 -2.68 2.87 9.07
C ILE A 243 -2.90 2.39 10.51
N ALA A 244 -3.97 2.91 11.13
CA ALA A 244 -4.36 2.64 12.51
C ALA A 244 -5.20 1.36 12.65
N CYS A 245 -5.47 0.93 13.88
CA CYS A 245 -6.28 -0.27 14.16
C CYS A 245 -7.63 -0.25 13.41
N GLU A 246 -8.30 0.90 13.45
CA GLU A 246 -9.62 1.12 12.86
C GLU A 246 -9.57 1.32 11.33
N ALA A 247 -8.39 1.39 10.71
CA ALA A 247 -8.26 1.27 9.26
C ALA A 247 -8.63 -0.14 8.77
N CYS A 248 -8.42 -1.16 9.62
CA CYS A 248 -8.73 -2.57 9.34
C CYS A 248 -10.00 -3.03 10.07
N HIS A 249 -10.15 -2.61 11.33
CA HIS A 249 -11.29 -2.95 12.21
C HIS A 249 -12.48 -2.00 12.13
N LEU A 250 -12.38 -1.00 11.23
CA LEU A 250 -13.39 0.01 11.01
C LEU A 250 -13.78 0.75 12.31
N GLY A 251 -14.70 1.71 12.26
CA GLY A 251 -15.04 2.55 13.41
C GLY A 251 -15.43 1.71 14.64
N SER A 252 -14.55 1.62 15.63
CA SER A 252 -14.64 0.64 16.73
C SER A 252 -15.10 1.28 18.05
N ARG A 253 -15.71 2.47 18.01
CA ARG A 253 -16.14 3.18 19.22
C ARG A 253 -17.13 2.39 20.06
N GLU A 254 -18.10 1.74 19.44
CA GLU A 254 -19.05 0.89 20.16
C GLU A 254 -18.35 -0.31 20.81
N HIS A 255 -17.46 -0.98 20.06
CA HIS A 255 -16.63 -2.08 20.59
C HIS A 255 -15.79 -1.65 21.80
N VAL A 256 -15.20 -0.45 21.75
CA VAL A 256 -14.42 0.10 22.87
C VAL A 256 -15.29 0.38 24.10
N ALA A 257 -16.53 0.85 23.90
CA ALA A 257 -17.49 1.10 24.98
C ALA A 257 -18.07 -0.19 25.56
N ASN A 258 -18.29 -1.21 24.72
CA ASN A 258 -18.85 -2.50 25.09
C ASN A 258 -18.10 -3.65 24.38
N PRO A 259 -17.11 -4.28 25.06
CA PRO A 259 -16.31 -5.37 24.47
C PRO A 259 -17.08 -6.62 24.06
N ARG A 260 -18.38 -6.71 24.36
CA ARG A 260 -19.25 -7.80 23.87
C ARG A 260 -19.67 -7.61 22.41
N VAL A 261 -19.62 -6.37 21.91
CA VAL A 261 -19.82 -6.07 20.49
C VAL A 261 -18.48 -6.27 19.80
N PRO A 262 -18.33 -7.21 18.85
CA PRO A 262 -17.07 -7.40 18.13
C PRO A 262 -16.80 -6.20 17.20
N PRO A 263 -15.53 -5.93 16.84
CA PRO A 263 -15.23 -4.96 15.80
C PRO A 263 -15.67 -5.47 14.43
N ASP A 264 -16.00 -4.53 13.54
CA ASP A 264 -16.40 -4.84 12.18
C ASP A 264 -15.19 -5.03 11.25
N PHE A 265 -15.44 -5.73 10.15
CA PHE A 265 -14.53 -5.81 8.99
C PHE A 265 -15.24 -5.41 7.69
N HIS A 266 -16.56 -5.28 7.71
CA HIS A 266 -17.37 -4.74 6.62
C HIS A 266 -18.05 -3.43 7.04
N PRO A 267 -18.08 -2.38 6.20
CA PRO A 267 -18.76 -1.13 6.51
C PRO A 267 -20.26 -1.36 6.68
N HIS A 268 -20.84 -0.65 7.63
CA HIS A 268 -22.27 -0.44 7.70
C HIS A 268 -22.57 1.03 7.98
N SER A 269 -23.68 1.52 7.45
CA SER A 269 -24.11 2.91 7.62
C SER A 269 -25.59 3.03 7.24
N PRO A 270 -26.36 3.92 7.88
CA PRO A 270 -27.68 4.29 7.37
C PRO A 270 -27.66 4.82 5.92
N PHE A 271 -26.49 5.25 5.44
CA PHE A 271 -26.28 5.78 4.09
C PHE A 271 -25.68 4.76 3.10
N LEU A 272 -25.45 3.52 3.53
CA LEU A 272 -24.85 2.46 2.72
C LEU A 272 -25.83 1.29 2.60
N PHE A 273 -26.28 1.03 1.38
CA PHE A 273 -27.00 -0.19 1.05
C PHE A 273 -26.05 -1.19 0.37
N VAL A 274 -26.25 -2.49 0.65
CA VAL A 274 -25.37 -3.57 0.19
C VAL A 274 -26.22 -4.64 -0.47
N GLU A 275 -25.91 -5.03 -1.70
CA GLU A 275 -26.57 -6.16 -2.35
C GLU A 275 -25.97 -7.48 -1.88
N THR A 276 -26.75 -8.28 -1.16
CA THR A 276 -26.32 -9.58 -0.62
C THR A 276 -26.96 -10.77 -1.31
N ASN A 277 -27.73 -10.57 -2.39
CA ASN A 277 -28.48 -11.64 -3.07
C ASN A 277 -29.32 -12.52 -2.11
N HIS A 278 -29.92 -11.90 -1.08
CA HIS A 278 -30.70 -12.52 0.00
C HIS A 278 -29.90 -13.20 1.12
N ASP A 279 -28.57 -13.19 1.08
CA ASP A 279 -27.74 -13.66 2.19
C ASP A 279 -27.71 -12.64 3.34
N GLU A 280 -27.50 -13.12 4.56
CA GLU A 280 -27.27 -12.25 5.71
C GLU A 280 -25.88 -11.61 5.62
N LEU A 281 -25.82 -10.28 5.68
CA LEU A 281 -24.56 -9.55 5.65
C LEU A 281 -23.74 -9.85 6.91
N GLN A 282 -22.62 -10.55 6.74
CA GLN A 282 -21.68 -10.81 7.81
C GLN A 282 -20.73 -9.63 7.98
N LEU A 283 -20.86 -8.89 9.09
CA LEU A 283 -20.02 -7.71 9.37
C LEU A 283 -18.64 -8.06 9.94
N GLY A 284 -18.55 -9.19 10.65
CA GLY A 284 -17.35 -9.62 11.35
C GLY A 284 -16.27 -10.22 10.46
N ARG A 285 -15.32 -10.91 11.09
CA ARG A 285 -14.20 -11.57 10.41
C ARG A 285 -14.68 -12.77 9.60
N ASN A 286 -14.50 -12.72 8.28
CA ASN A 286 -14.58 -13.86 7.36
C ASN A 286 -13.53 -13.69 6.25
N HIS A 287 -13.40 -14.66 5.34
CA HIS A 287 -12.36 -14.62 4.33
C HIS A 287 -12.49 -13.40 3.40
N GLN A 288 -13.72 -13.08 2.97
CA GLN A 288 -14.03 -11.95 2.10
C GLN A 288 -13.68 -10.62 2.75
N ASN A 289 -14.16 -10.37 3.97
CA ASN A 289 -13.99 -9.10 4.66
C ASN A 289 -12.53 -8.84 5.05
N VAL A 290 -11.79 -9.87 5.48
CA VAL A 290 -10.36 -9.74 5.80
C VAL A 290 -9.55 -9.43 4.56
N ASN A 291 -9.81 -10.18 3.48
CA ASN A 291 -9.14 -9.98 2.21
C ASN A 291 -9.43 -8.58 1.67
N TRP A 292 -10.70 -8.16 1.64
CA TRP A 292 -11.08 -6.83 1.20
C TRP A 292 -10.45 -5.72 2.05
N ALA A 293 -10.32 -5.90 3.37
CA ALA A 293 -9.60 -4.94 4.23
C ALA A 293 -8.15 -4.73 3.80
N CYS A 294 -7.43 -5.78 3.39
CA CYS A 294 -6.09 -5.68 2.82
C CYS A 294 -6.12 -5.09 1.40
N GLY A 295 -7.10 -5.51 0.59
CA GLY A 295 -7.26 -5.10 -0.81
C GLY A 295 -7.58 -3.61 -1.01
N ARG A 296 -8.05 -2.90 0.03
CA ARG A 296 -8.20 -1.44 -0.02
C ARG A 296 -6.89 -0.70 -0.24
N CYS A 297 -5.74 -1.27 0.15
CA CYS A 297 -4.44 -0.61 0.02
C CYS A 297 -3.43 -1.41 -0.80
N HIS A 298 -3.43 -2.75 -0.72
CA HIS A 298 -2.49 -3.62 -1.42
C HIS A 298 -2.93 -3.92 -2.86
N THR A 299 -3.38 -2.89 -3.57
CA THR A 299 -3.98 -2.97 -4.89
C THR A 299 -3.43 -1.86 -5.78
N GLY A 300 -3.45 -2.09 -7.09
CA GLY A 300 -3.01 -1.09 -8.04
C GLY A 300 -2.97 -1.62 -9.45
N GLU A 301 -2.38 -0.83 -10.34
CA GLU A 301 -2.08 -1.20 -11.70
C GLU A 301 -0.57 -1.12 -11.91
N ARG A 302 -0.02 -2.18 -12.47
CA ARG A 302 1.40 -2.37 -12.75
C ARG A 302 1.54 -3.08 -14.09
N PRO A 303 2.70 -2.98 -14.76
CA PRO A 303 3.01 -3.90 -15.85
C PRO A 303 2.85 -5.34 -15.35
N THR A 304 2.27 -6.20 -16.19
CA THR A 304 1.98 -7.59 -15.83
C THR A 304 2.87 -8.54 -16.63
N PHE A 305 3.20 -9.67 -16.02
CA PHE A 305 3.73 -10.80 -16.76
C PHE A 305 2.62 -11.46 -17.58
N ALA A 306 3.00 -12.34 -18.51
CA ALA A 306 2.08 -12.99 -19.45
C ALA A 306 0.97 -13.82 -18.78
N ALA A 307 1.19 -14.35 -17.58
CA ALA A 307 0.15 -15.04 -16.81
C ALA A 307 -0.73 -14.11 -15.96
N GLY A 308 -0.57 -12.78 -16.06
CA GLY A 308 -1.49 -11.77 -15.51
C GLY A 308 -1.03 -11.10 -14.22
N MET A 309 -0.22 -11.77 -13.38
CA MET A 309 0.33 -11.15 -12.16
C MET A 309 1.22 -9.95 -12.46
N SER A 310 1.28 -9.04 -11.50
CA SER A 310 2.05 -7.80 -11.54
C SER A 310 3.54 -8.07 -11.48
N THR A 311 4.32 -7.18 -12.09
CA THR A 311 5.78 -7.23 -12.07
C THR A 311 6.38 -6.68 -10.78
N TRP A 312 5.63 -5.92 -9.97
CA TRP A 312 6.09 -5.23 -8.77
C TRP A 312 5.24 -5.59 -7.55
N ASN A 313 5.78 -5.34 -6.36
CA ASN A 313 5.08 -5.50 -5.09
C ASN A 313 4.11 -4.34 -4.78
N SER A 314 3.52 -4.35 -3.59
CA SER A 314 2.51 -3.40 -3.10
C SER A 314 1.15 -3.49 -3.81
N VAL A 315 0.97 -4.54 -4.63
CA VAL A 315 -0.29 -4.91 -5.30
C VAL A 315 -0.62 -6.38 -5.04
N GLU A 316 -0.13 -6.92 -3.93
CA GLU A 316 -0.22 -8.35 -3.57
C GLU A 316 -1.66 -8.87 -3.59
N TYR A 317 -2.62 -8.03 -3.21
CA TYR A 317 -4.02 -8.41 -3.25
C TYR A 317 -4.52 -8.61 -4.69
N SER A 318 -4.13 -7.73 -5.61
CA SER A 318 -4.54 -7.84 -7.02
C SER A 318 -4.01 -9.12 -7.65
N ASP A 319 -2.76 -9.49 -7.35
CA ASP A 319 -2.17 -10.75 -7.79
C ASP A 319 -2.84 -11.96 -7.13
N ALA A 320 -3.08 -11.87 -5.82
CA ALA A 320 -3.73 -12.92 -5.04
C ALA A 320 -5.11 -13.32 -5.58
N MET A 321 -5.92 -12.34 -5.99
CA MET A 321 -7.27 -12.60 -6.51
C MET A 321 -7.29 -13.23 -7.91
N LEU A 322 -6.16 -13.23 -8.64
CA LEU A 322 -6.05 -13.97 -9.91
C LEU A 322 -5.92 -15.48 -9.70
N GLY A 323 -5.49 -15.90 -8.50
CA GLY A 323 -5.40 -17.31 -8.11
C GLY A 323 -6.67 -17.81 -7.41
N SER A 324 -6.88 -19.12 -7.40
CA SER A 324 -8.07 -19.72 -6.75
C SER A 324 -7.96 -19.81 -5.23
N CYS A 325 -6.75 -19.83 -4.65
CA CYS A 325 -6.56 -20.10 -3.22
C CYS A 325 -7.28 -19.09 -2.30
N TYR A 326 -7.38 -17.83 -2.71
CA TYR A 326 -7.95 -16.77 -1.89
C TYR A 326 -9.48 -16.74 -1.87
N SER A 327 -10.15 -17.67 -2.56
CA SER A 327 -11.58 -17.95 -2.35
C SER A 327 -11.84 -18.60 -0.98
N GLU A 328 -10.83 -19.20 -0.36
CA GLU A 328 -10.94 -19.86 0.95
C GLU A 328 -9.88 -19.35 1.96
N MET A 329 -8.69 -18.97 1.44
CA MET A 329 -7.57 -18.48 2.23
C MET A 329 -7.67 -16.96 2.46
N THR A 330 -7.00 -16.47 3.51
CA THR A 330 -6.82 -15.04 3.73
C THR A 330 -5.37 -14.61 3.72
N CYS A 331 -5.11 -13.31 3.54
CA CYS A 331 -3.78 -12.74 3.73
C CYS A 331 -3.19 -13.13 5.10
N VAL A 332 -4.03 -13.24 6.14
CA VAL A 332 -3.59 -13.57 7.50
C VAL A 332 -3.33 -15.06 7.74
N THR A 333 -3.60 -15.92 6.77
CA THR A 333 -3.10 -17.31 6.78
C THR A 333 -1.58 -17.32 6.76
N CYS A 334 -0.97 -16.42 5.96
CA CYS A 334 0.48 -16.30 5.86
C CYS A 334 1.04 -15.10 6.63
N HIS A 335 0.31 -14.02 6.84
CA HIS A 335 0.86 -12.82 7.49
C HIS A 335 0.28 -12.56 8.87
N ASN A 336 1.10 -12.09 9.80
CA ASN A 336 0.60 -11.51 11.04
C ASN A 336 0.34 -10.01 10.79
N PRO A 337 -0.91 -9.52 10.85
CA PRO A 337 -1.23 -8.13 10.52
C PRO A 337 -0.74 -7.11 11.56
N HIS A 338 -0.35 -7.56 12.76
CA HIS A 338 0.11 -6.68 13.83
C HIS A 338 1.63 -6.72 14.03
N GLU A 339 2.31 -7.75 13.52
CA GLU A 339 3.73 -7.97 13.77
C GLU A 339 4.57 -7.67 12.53
N ALA A 340 5.55 -6.79 12.69
CA ALA A 340 6.40 -6.39 11.59
C ALA A 340 7.19 -7.60 11.07
N MET A 341 7.14 -7.83 9.77
CA MET A 341 7.89 -8.94 9.15
C MET A 341 9.41 -8.74 9.13
N GLY A 342 9.94 -7.56 9.52
CA GLY A 342 11.37 -7.24 9.36
C GLY A 342 11.71 -6.97 7.89
N THR A 343 12.97 -7.08 7.46
CA THR A 343 13.36 -6.86 6.04
C THR A 343 13.39 -8.15 5.21
N GLN A 344 13.23 -9.31 5.85
CA GLN A 344 13.32 -10.63 5.23
C GLN A 344 12.15 -11.52 5.68
N TRP A 345 11.83 -12.55 4.88
CA TRP A 345 10.83 -13.54 5.25
C TRP A 345 11.37 -14.42 6.38
N ALA A 346 10.60 -14.56 7.46
CA ALA A 346 11.05 -15.21 8.69
C ALA A 346 10.72 -16.71 8.76
N ARG A 347 9.69 -17.18 8.04
CA ARG A 347 9.31 -18.60 8.10
C ARG A 347 10.27 -19.47 7.31
N THR A 348 10.46 -20.67 7.82
CA THR A 348 11.19 -21.75 7.17
C THR A 348 10.33 -22.39 6.07
N ARG A 349 10.99 -23.10 5.13
CA ARG A 349 10.31 -23.89 4.10
C ARG A 349 9.27 -24.82 4.69
N ASP A 350 9.61 -25.53 5.76
CA ASP A 350 8.75 -26.57 6.31
C ASP A 350 7.50 -25.95 6.96
N GLU A 351 7.63 -24.79 7.61
CA GLU A 351 6.48 -24.03 8.13
C GLU A 351 5.57 -23.53 6.99
N ASP A 352 6.14 -23.06 5.88
CA ASP A 352 5.35 -22.60 4.74
C ASP A 352 4.66 -23.76 4.01
N ASN A 353 5.37 -24.88 3.78
CA ASN A 353 4.78 -26.10 3.21
C ASN A 353 3.67 -26.67 4.11
N ALA A 354 3.82 -26.56 5.44
CA ALA A 354 2.79 -26.95 6.39
C ALA A 354 1.51 -26.11 6.27
N LEU A 355 1.57 -24.85 5.80
CA LEU A 355 0.38 -24.05 5.49
C LEU A 355 -0.33 -24.59 4.24
N CYS A 356 0.41 -24.86 3.17
CA CYS A 356 -0.14 -25.38 1.91
C CYS A 356 -0.86 -26.73 2.11
N THR A 357 -0.26 -27.62 2.90
CA THR A 357 -0.76 -28.98 3.13
C THR A 357 -1.95 -29.06 4.09
N GLN A 358 -2.40 -27.96 4.68
CA GLN A 358 -3.68 -27.90 5.41
C GLN A 358 -4.86 -28.20 4.47
N CYS A 359 -4.78 -27.68 3.24
CA CYS A 359 -5.76 -27.92 2.18
C CYS A 359 -5.28 -29.03 1.23
N HIS A 360 -4.00 -29.04 0.85
CA HIS A 360 -3.44 -30.02 -0.08
C HIS A 360 -2.88 -31.26 0.62
N LYS A 361 -3.75 -31.95 1.38
CA LYS A 361 -3.36 -33.08 2.25
C LYS A 361 -2.73 -34.25 1.50
N GLN A 362 -3.00 -34.40 0.20
CA GLN A 362 -2.38 -35.41 -0.64
C GLN A 362 -0.84 -35.27 -0.71
N PHE A 363 -0.30 -34.08 -0.45
CA PHE A 363 1.15 -33.82 -0.44
C PHE A 363 1.74 -33.82 0.98
N GLY A 364 1.06 -34.45 1.95
CA GLY A 364 1.51 -34.50 3.36
C GLY A 364 2.64 -35.50 3.65
N THR A 365 3.17 -36.20 2.65
CA THR A 365 4.27 -37.17 2.83
C THR A 365 5.47 -36.82 1.96
N ALA A 366 6.67 -37.16 2.42
CA ALA A 366 7.92 -36.96 1.69
C ALA A 366 7.88 -37.60 0.28
N GLU A 367 7.31 -38.80 0.17
CA GLU A 367 7.20 -39.48 -1.13
C GLU A 367 6.22 -38.77 -2.07
N ALA A 368 5.07 -38.32 -1.57
CA ALA A 368 4.12 -37.54 -2.37
C ALA A 368 4.72 -36.19 -2.83
N ILE A 369 5.50 -35.53 -1.98
CA ILE A 369 6.22 -34.30 -2.33
C ILE A 369 7.26 -34.59 -3.41
N ARG A 370 8.07 -35.63 -3.24
CA ARG A 370 9.08 -36.04 -4.23
C ARG A 370 8.44 -36.35 -5.58
N GLN A 371 7.34 -37.09 -5.58
CA GLN A 371 6.59 -37.43 -6.80
C GLN A 371 5.96 -36.20 -7.45
N HIS A 372 5.46 -35.26 -6.64
CA HIS A 372 4.84 -34.05 -7.16
C HIS A 372 5.86 -33.04 -7.68
N THR A 373 6.97 -32.83 -6.97
CA THR A 373 7.95 -31.79 -7.28
C THR A 373 9.07 -32.29 -8.19
N HIS A 374 9.29 -33.60 -8.28
CA HIS A 374 10.45 -34.24 -8.94
C HIS A 374 11.81 -33.80 -8.37
N HIS A 375 11.83 -33.31 -7.13
CA HIS A 375 13.03 -32.87 -6.43
C HIS A 375 13.28 -33.69 -5.16
N ASP A 376 14.52 -33.68 -4.67
CA ASP A 376 14.81 -34.18 -3.33
C ASP A 376 14.03 -33.34 -2.30
N VAL A 377 13.44 -34.01 -1.32
CA VAL A 377 12.55 -33.41 -0.30
C VAL A 377 13.30 -32.41 0.58
N ASP A 378 14.61 -32.58 0.70
CA ASP A 378 15.46 -31.66 1.47
C ASP A 378 15.99 -30.49 0.62
N SER A 379 15.75 -30.47 -0.69
CA SER A 379 16.19 -29.40 -1.58
C SER A 379 15.26 -28.18 -1.58
N GLU A 380 15.73 -27.06 -2.13
CA GLU A 380 14.91 -25.87 -2.39
C GLU A 380 13.77 -26.13 -3.38
N GLY A 381 13.92 -27.13 -4.27
CA GLY A 381 12.87 -27.51 -5.23
C GLY A 381 11.65 -28.16 -4.60
N ALA A 382 11.76 -28.63 -3.34
CA ALA A 382 10.63 -29.15 -2.57
C ALA A 382 9.80 -28.07 -1.85
N SER A 383 10.17 -26.79 -1.96
CA SER A 383 9.36 -25.69 -1.42
C SER A 383 8.17 -25.39 -2.32
N CYS A 384 6.94 -25.51 -1.80
CA CYS A 384 5.72 -25.20 -2.54
C CYS A 384 5.76 -23.79 -3.13
N MET A 385 6.23 -22.82 -2.34
CA MET A 385 6.30 -21.42 -2.77
C MET A 385 7.37 -21.16 -3.82
N ASN A 386 8.46 -21.94 -3.90
CA ASN A 386 9.47 -21.71 -4.94
C ASN A 386 8.92 -21.95 -6.35
N CYS A 387 7.96 -22.85 -6.50
CA CYS A 387 7.28 -23.12 -7.77
C CYS A 387 5.99 -22.33 -7.95
N HIS A 388 5.15 -22.27 -6.91
CA HIS A 388 3.81 -21.68 -7.02
C HIS A 388 3.74 -20.18 -6.67
N MET A 389 4.77 -19.65 -6.02
CA MET A 389 4.92 -18.22 -5.67
C MET A 389 6.39 -17.78 -5.88
N PRO A 390 6.94 -17.95 -7.10
CA PRO A 390 8.35 -17.70 -7.36
C PRO A 390 8.72 -16.24 -7.07
N ARG A 391 10.00 -16.00 -6.73
CA ARG A 391 10.54 -14.64 -6.51
C ARG A 391 10.77 -13.97 -7.86
N ILE A 392 9.75 -13.30 -8.36
CA ILE A 392 9.76 -12.63 -9.68
C ILE A 392 9.27 -11.18 -9.63
N ASN A 393 8.62 -10.76 -8.55
CA ASN A 393 8.12 -9.39 -8.43
C ASN A 393 9.23 -8.49 -7.89
N GLU A 394 9.43 -7.33 -8.48
CA GLU A 394 10.30 -6.29 -7.94
C GLU A 394 9.77 -5.81 -6.60
N GLY A 395 10.66 -5.74 -5.61
CA GLY A 395 10.42 -5.04 -4.35
C GLY A 395 11.52 -4.01 -4.12
N LEU A 396 11.35 -3.22 -3.07
CA LEU A 396 12.17 -2.03 -2.79
C LEU A 396 13.68 -2.32 -2.61
N GLU A 397 14.04 -3.48 -2.05
CA GLU A 397 15.45 -3.87 -1.87
C GLU A 397 15.77 -5.27 -2.43
N ALA A 398 14.76 -6.03 -2.83
CA ALA A 398 14.90 -7.42 -3.25
C ALA A 398 13.76 -7.82 -4.18
N VAL A 399 14.00 -8.86 -5.00
CA VAL A 399 12.93 -9.53 -5.74
C VAL A 399 12.12 -10.37 -4.74
N VAL A 400 10.83 -10.09 -4.65
CA VAL A 400 9.88 -10.73 -3.74
C VAL A 400 8.99 -11.72 -4.49
N ARG A 401 8.27 -12.54 -3.72
CA ARG A 401 7.35 -13.54 -4.27
C ARG A 401 6.14 -12.85 -4.91
N THR A 402 5.74 -13.35 -6.08
CA THR A 402 4.39 -13.08 -6.58
C THR A 402 3.36 -13.60 -5.57
N HIS A 403 2.25 -12.88 -5.41
CA HIS A 403 1.14 -13.32 -4.58
C HIS A 403 0.04 -14.04 -5.38
N MET A 404 0.21 -14.15 -6.70
CA MET A 404 -0.58 -15.07 -7.50
C MET A 404 -0.04 -16.48 -7.26
N ILE A 405 -0.78 -17.30 -6.53
CA ILE A 405 -0.50 -18.73 -6.40
C ILE A 405 -0.98 -19.41 -7.68
N TYR A 406 -0.05 -19.87 -8.52
CA TYR A 406 -0.37 -20.37 -9.86
C TYR A 406 0.35 -21.68 -10.19
N SER A 407 -0.11 -22.37 -11.24
CA SER A 407 0.59 -23.56 -11.74
C SER A 407 1.87 -23.17 -12.50
N PRO A 408 3.05 -23.71 -12.14
CA PRO A 408 4.29 -23.42 -12.86
C PRO A 408 4.29 -23.93 -14.31
N THR A 409 3.30 -24.74 -14.70
CA THR A 409 3.07 -25.21 -16.09
C THR A 409 2.33 -24.20 -16.97
N ASN A 410 2.12 -22.96 -16.53
CA ASN A 410 1.42 -21.95 -17.31
C ASN A 410 2.15 -21.65 -18.63
N ALA A 411 1.58 -22.12 -19.75
CA ALA A 411 2.18 -22.01 -21.08
C ALA A 411 2.47 -20.56 -21.47
N SER A 412 1.53 -19.63 -21.25
CA SER A 412 1.72 -18.21 -21.58
C SER A 412 2.94 -17.62 -20.89
N MET A 413 3.19 -17.99 -19.63
CA MET A 413 4.37 -17.52 -18.89
C MET A 413 5.67 -18.05 -19.49
N ILE A 414 5.71 -19.36 -19.79
CA ILE A 414 6.89 -20.06 -20.29
C ILE A 414 7.21 -19.63 -21.73
N GLU A 415 6.22 -19.66 -22.62
CA GLU A 415 6.37 -19.34 -24.05
C GLU A 415 6.68 -17.86 -24.31
N SER A 416 6.25 -16.96 -23.43
CA SER A 416 6.63 -15.54 -23.48
C SER A 416 8.06 -15.29 -23.01
N ASN A 417 8.79 -16.32 -22.58
CA ASN A 417 10.14 -16.23 -22.03
C ASN A 417 10.25 -15.24 -20.86
N HIS A 418 9.16 -15.12 -20.08
CA HIS A 418 9.17 -14.35 -18.83
C HIS A 418 9.81 -15.18 -17.69
N PRO A 419 10.24 -14.53 -16.59
CA PRO A 419 10.84 -15.23 -15.45
C PRO A 419 9.92 -16.32 -14.88
N ASN A 420 10.21 -17.58 -15.16
CA ASN A 420 9.43 -18.73 -14.69
C ASN A 420 10.15 -19.46 -13.54
N ALA A 421 9.39 -20.18 -12.72
CA ALA A 421 9.92 -20.80 -11.51
C ALA A 421 11.10 -21.77 -11.76
N CYS A 422 11.09 -22.49 -12.89
CA CYS A 422 12.11 -23.48 -13.21
C CYS A 422 13.45 -22.82 -13.55
N ASN A 423 13.43 -21.82 -14.44
CA ASN A 423 14.63 -21.15 -14.92
C ASN A 423 15.20 -20.10 -13.94
N LEU A 424 14.58 -19.89 -12.78
CA LEU A 424 15.21 -19.19 -11.65
C LEU A 424 16.34 -20.01 -11.01
N CYS A 425 16.27 -21.34 -11.07
CA CYS A 425 17.30 -22.25 -10.56
C CYS A 425 18.08 -22.90 -11.70
N HIS A 426 17.40 -23.30 -12.78
CA HIS A 426 18.00 -23.91 -13.97
C HIS A 426 18.36 -22.85 -15.01
N THR A 427 19.25 -21.94 -14.63
CA THR A 427 19.64 -20.77 -15.44
C THR A 427 20.44 -21.13 -16.69
N ASP A 428 20.97 -22.35 -16.77
CA ASP A 428 21.73 -22.90 -17.90
C ASP A 428 20.89 -23.79 -18.84
N ARG A 429 19.56 -23.83 -18.64
CA ARG A 429 18.63 -24.63 -19.44
C ARG A 429 17.77 -23.74 -20.32
N SER A 430 17.43 -24.25 -21.52
CA SER A 430 16.52 -23.57 -22.44
C SER A 430 15.07 -23.69 -21.98
N ILE A 431 14.21 -22.85 -22.55
CA ILE A 431 12.75 -22.98 -22.38
C ILE A 431 12.26 -24.31 -22.93
N ASP A 432 12.78 -24.79 -24.05
CA ASP A 432 12.43 -26.12 -24.60
C ASP A 432 12.70 -27.24 -23.60
N TRP A 433 13.85 -27.20 -22.90
CA TRP A 433 14.16 -28.17 -21.84
C TRP A 433 13.12 -28.12 -20.72
N THR A 434 12.73 -26.92 -20.29
CA THR A 434 11.71 -26.73 -19.25
C THR A 434 10.36 -27.31 -19.70
N THR A 435 9.90 -26.95 -20.90
CA THR A 435 8.61 -27.40 -21.44
C THR A 435 8.58 -28.92 -21.63
N GLU A 436 9.64 -29.52 -22.17
CA GLU A 436 9.74 -30.98 -22.34
C GLU A 436 9.59 -31.73 -21.01
N HIS A 437 10.24 -31.26 -19.94
CA HIS A 437 10.15 -31.90 -18.62
C HIS A 437 8.77 -31.71 -17.99
N LEU A 438 8.20 -30.51 -18.08
CA LEU A 438 6.87 -30.23 -17.56
C LEU A 438 5.80 -31.08 -18.26
N THR A 439 5.87 -31.24 -19.58
CA THR A 439 4.98 -32.14 -20.35
C THR A 439 5.17 -33.59 -19.95
N GLN A 440 6.41 -34.07 -19.80
CA GLN A 440 6.66 -35.45 -19.36
C GLN A 440 6.12 -35.75 -17.96
N TRP A 441 6.15 -34.77 -17.06
CA TRP A 441 5.76 -34.96 -15.66
C TRP A 441 4.28 -34.73 -15.40
N TYR A 442 3.67 -33.73 -16.05
CA TYR A 442 2.34 -33.24 -15.69
C TYR A 442 1.30 -33.32 -16.82
N GLY A 443 1.71 -33.71 -18.04
CA GLY A 443 0.83 -33.81 -19.22
C GLY A 443 0.75 -32.51 -19.99
#